data_AF-A0A7W1FYB7-F1
#
_entry.id   AF-A0A7W1FYB7-F1
#
_cell.length_a   1.000
_cell.length_b   1.000
_cell.length_c   1.000
_cell.angle_alpha   90.00
_cell.angle_beta   90.00
_cell.angle_gamma   90.00
#
_symmetry.space_group_name_H-M   'P 1'
#
loop_
_entity.id
_entity.type
_entity.pdbx_description
1 polymer ?
#
loop_
_entity_poly.entity_id
_entity_poly.type
_entity_poly.pdbx_seq_one_letter_code
_entity_poly.pdbx_strand_id
1 'polypeptide(L)' 'LTLPKIQQEYHSEYLFPFFSNMLSEGANRKLQSQLLKIDERDDFGIMLATAQYDTIGAVTVKPVNN' A
#
# COMPACT_ATOMS: atom_id res chain seq x y z
N LEU A 1 -8.26 -12.46 -8.32
CA LEU A 1 -7.83 -13.42 -9.36
C LEU A 1 -6.88 -12.71 -10.34
N THR A 2 -5.71 -12.25 -9.86
CA THR A 2 -4.67 -11.53 -10.64
C THR A 2 -3.24 -11.84 -10.14
N LEU A 3 -3.11 -12.38 -8.93
CA LEU A 3 -1.86 -12.89 -8.34
C LEU A 3 -2.09 -14.36 -7.93
N PRO A 4 -1.86 -15.34 -8.82
CA PRO A 4 -2.01 -16.76 -8.49
C PRO A 4 -0.98 -17.20 -7.44
N LYS A 5 -1.38 -18.18 -6.60
CA LYS A 5 -0.52 -18.78 -5.56
C LYS A 5 0.50 -19.74 -6.18
N ILE A 6 1.50 -19.16 -6.84
CA ILE A 6 2.64 -19.86 -7.44
C ILE A 6 3.94 -19.23 -6.96
N GLN A 7 5.02 -20.03 -6.92
CA GLN A 7 6.34 -19.55 -6.53
C GLN A 7 6.98 -18.79 -7.70
N GLN A 8 6.78 -17.48 -7.74
CA GLN A 8 7.45 -16.60 -8.69
C GLN A 8 7.57 -15.18 -8.13
N GLU A 9 8.51 -14.41 -8.68
CA GLU A 9 8.64 -12.99 -8.42
C GLU A 9 7.85 -12.19 -9.45
N TYR A 10 7.19 -11.13 -9.00
CA TYR A 10 6.47 -10.20 -9.86
C TYR A 10 7.20 -8.86 -9.84
N HIS A 11 7.49 -8.32 -11.02
CA HIS A 11 8.15 -7.02 -11.17
C HIS A 11 7.22 -6.04 -11.89
N SER A 12 7.25 -4.80 -11.45
CA SER A 12 6.52 -3.69 -12.05
C SER A 12 7.20 -2.39 -11.63
N GLU A 13 7.25 -1.41 -12.51
CA GLU A 13 7.72 -0.05 -12.18
C GLU A 13 6.73 0.70 -11.29
N TYR A 14 5.48 0.22 -11.25
CA TYR A 14 4.38 0.80 -10.48
C TYR A 14 3.81 -0.21 -9.48
N LEU A 15 3.16 0.31 -8.45
CA LEU A 15 2.45 -0.51 -7.47
C LEU A 15 1.36 -1.34 -8.17
N PHE A 16 1.31 -2.65 -7.89
CA PHE A 16 0.29 -3.50 -8.50
C PHE A 16 -1.12 -3.00 -8.14
N PRO A 17 -2.10 -3.09 -9.06
CA PRO A 17 -3.47 -2.60 -8.82
C PRO A 17 -4.11 -3.13 -7.53
N PHE A 18 -3.77 -4.36 -7.14
CA PHE A 18 -4.24 -4.93 -5.87
C PHE A 18 -3.87 -4.06 -4.67
N PHE A 19 -2.63 -3.57 -4.61
CA PHE A 19 -2.13 -2.76 -3.50
C PHE A 19 -2.52 -1.29 -3.62
N SER A 20 -2.55 -0.72 -4.83
CA SER A 20 -3.01 0.67 -5.01
C SER A 20 -4.47 0.83 -4.62
N ASN A 21 -5.32 -0.18 -4.86
CA ASN A 21 -6.72 -0.18 -4.45
C ASN A 21 -6.92 -0.28 -2.92
N MET A 22 -5.87 -0.55 -2.15
CA MET A 22 -5.92 -0.51 -0.68
C MET A 22 -5.70 0.91 -0.13
N LEU A 23 -5.24 1.84 -0.96
CA LEU A 23 -4.88 3.18 -0.54
C LEU A 23 -6.12 4.08 -0.42
N SER A 24 -6.07 5.00 0.54
CA SER A 24 -7.07 6.05 0.61
C SER A 24 -6.90 7.05 -0.53
N GLU A 25 -8.01 7.69 -0.93
CA GLU A 25 -8.04 8.68 -2.01
C GLU A 25 -8.58 10.03 -1.50
N GLY A 26 -8.36 11.10 -2.28
CA GLY A 26 -8.93 12.42 -2.04
C GLY A 26 -8.62 13.00 -0.65
N ALA A 27 -9.67 13.39 0.09
CA ALA A 27 -9.51 14.06 1.38
C ALA A 27 -8.80 13.17 2.44
N ASN A 28 -9.10 11.87 2.46
CA ASN A 28 -8.46 10.93 3.39
C ASN A 28 -6.98 10.77 3.08
N ARG A 29 -6.63 10.72 1.78
CA ARG A 29 -5.24 10.65 1.32
C ARG A 29 -4.44 11.86 1.80
N LYS A 30 -4.98 13.05 1.60
CA LYS A 30 -4.37 14.31 2.04
C LYS A 30 -4.19 14.36 3.56
N LEU A 31 -5.19 13.93 4.32
CA LEU A 31 -5.13 13.88 5.78
C LEU A 31 -4.06 12.88 6.26
N GLN A 32 -3.99 11.69 5.67
CA GLN A 32 -2.95 10.69 5.99
C GLN A 32 -1.56 11.22 5.67
N SER A 33 -1.36 11.83 4.49
CA SER A 33 -0.09 12.47 4.10
C SER A 33 0.38 13.49 5.13
N GLN A 34 -0.52 14.38 5.59
CA GLN A 34 -0.19 15.40 6.58
C GLN A 34 0.14 14.80 7.96
N LEU A 35 -0.67 13.85 8.44
CA LEU A 35 -0.48 13.24 9.75
C LEU A 35 0.81 12.42 9.82
N LEU A 36 1.12 11.68 8.75
CA LEU A 36 2.27 10.79 8.68
C LEU A 36 3.53 11.49 8.17
N LYS A 37 3.41 12.73 7.67
CA LYS A 37 4.49 13.52 7.05
C LYS A 37 5.13 12.79 5.86
N ILE A 38 4.29 12.21 5.01
CA ILE A 38 4.68 11.49 3.79
C ILE A 38 4.17 12.30 2.59
N ASP A 39 4.92 12.38 1.49
CA ASP A 39 4.44 13.03 0.26
C ASP A 39 3.14 12.37 -0.18
N GLU A 40 2.12 13.17 -0.50
CA GLU A 40 0.81 12.67 -0.93
C GLU A 40 0.91 11.74 -2.16
N ARG A 41 1.97 11.87 -2.97
CA ARG A 41 2.25 11.06 -4.16
C ARG A 41 3.08 9.81 -3.87
N ASP A 42 3.56 9.63 -2.63
CA ASP A 42 4.28 8.43 -2.23
C ASP A 42 3.32 7.32 -1.80
N ASP A 43 2.78 6.62 -2.81
CA ASP A 43 1.86 5.50 -2.64
C ASP A 43 2.45 4.38 -1.80
N PHE A 44 3.73 4.07 -2.01
CA PHE A 44 4.39 2.99 -1.30
C PHE A 44 4.63 3.33 0.17
N GLY A 45 5.07 4.57 0.45
CA GLY A 45 5.23 5.08 1.80
C GLY A 45 3.91 5.10 2.57
N ILE A 46 2.83 5.59 1.96
CA ILE A 46 1.51 5.59 2.60
C ILE A 46 0.99 4.17 2.81
N MET A 47 1.18 3.26 1.85
CA MET A 47 0.84 1.84 2.04
C MET A 47 1.58 1.27 3.25
N LEU A 48 2.90 1.43 3.32
CA LEU A 48 3.69 0.90 4.44
C LEU A 48 3.29 1.49 5.79
N ALA A 49 2.85 2.75 5.85
CA ALA A 49 2.46 3.39 7.09
C ALA A 49 1.04 3.00 7.56
N THR A 50 0.13 2.70 6.64
CA THR A 50 -1.30 2.52 6.95
C THR A 50 -1.77 1.06 6.83
N ALA A 51 -1.24 0.30 5.87
CA ALA A 51 -1.67 -1.07 5.58
C ALA A 51 -1.14 -2.12 6.58
N GLN A 52 -0.51 -1.69 7.67
CA GLN A 52 -0.09 -2.57 8.76
C GLN A 52 -1.25 -2.95 9.69
N TYR A 53 -2.21 -2.03 9.86
CA TYR A 53 -3.25 -2.11 10.90
C TYR A 53 -4.66 -1.91 10.35
N ASP A 54 -4.84 -0.97 9.42
CA ASP A 54 -6.15 -0.59 8.86
C ASP A 54 -6.20 -0.89 7.37
N THR A 55 -6.44 -2.16 7.02
CA THR A 55 -6.56 -2.62 5.63
C THR A 55 -7.96 -3.07 5.29
N ILE A 56 -8.41 -2.72 4.10
CA ILE A 56 -9.60 -3.34 3.51
C ILE A 56 -9.24 -4.78 3.11
N GLY A 57 -9.98 -5.76 3.65
CA GLY A 57 -9.77 -7.18 3.38
C GLY A 57 -8.82 -7.86 4.39
N ALA A 58 -8.23 -8.99 3.97
CA ALA A 58 -7.49 -9.90 4.85
C ALA A 58 -5.96 -9.89 4.61
N VAL A 59 -5.43 -8.83 3.99
CA VAL A 59 -4.00 -8.69 3.68
C VAL A 59 -3.44 -7.49 4.41
N THR A 60 -2.37 -7.68 5.17
CA THR A 60 -1.59 -6.60 5.79
C THR A 60 -0.19 -6.55 5.16
N VAL A 61 0.38 -5.35 5.09
CA VAL A 61 1.73 -5.11 4.56
C VAL A 61 2.59 -4.56 5.70
N LYS A 62 3.72 -5.21 5.99
CA LYS A 62 4.64 -4.81 7.06
C LYS A 62 6.05 -4.63 6.51
N PRO A 63 6.82 -3.66 7.02
CA PRO A 63 8.24 -3.56 6.73
C PRO A 63 8.94 -4.88 7.04
N VAL A 64 9.84 -5.31 6.16
CA VAL A 64 10.72 -6.43 6.44
C VAL A 64 11.86 -5.88 7.30
N ASN A 65 11.91 -6.30 8.57
CA ASN A 65 13.05 -6.02 9.43
C ASN A 65 14.15 -7.01 9.06
N ASN A 66 15.32 -6.48 8.68
CA ASN A 66 16.55 -7.27 8.55
C ASN A 66 17.25 -7.39 9.89
#